data_AF-A0A9W8WE28-F1
#
_entry.id   AF-A0A9W8WE28-F1
#
_cell.length_a   1.000
_cell.length_b   1.000
_cell.length_c   1.000
_cell.angle_alpha   90.00
_cell.angle_beta   90.00
_cell.angle_gamma   90.00
#
_symmetry.space_group_name_H-M   'P 1'
#
loop_
_entity.id
_entity.type
_entity.pdbx_description
1 polymer ?
#
loop_
_entity_poly.entity_id
_entity_poly.type
_entity_poly.pdbx_seq_one_letter_code
_entity_poly.pdbx_strand_id
1 'polypeptide(L)'
;MVVNQDPLVSSEGWDLLRIFHPPVYRGLSQVVTLESPMANGGAPVRYVAGRSPSWIPGLLPRTYRSPSANAPDSRGLGGELPIILGLMALTPEQNKESNDSTNQLFLGRNGWRRNEWRGGNDAPKGYPDTAQDDPCAFLVKVFLDPDNPMSTAEYLKWVEWNDILVRDQSRSQ
;
A
#
# COMPACT_ATOMS: atom_id res chain seq x y z
N MET A 1 -28.68 -18.57 0.20
CA MET A 1 -29.52 -17.38 0.41
C MET A 1 -28.96 -16.68 1.64
N VAL A 2 -28.10 -15.68 1.44
CA VAL A 2 -27.48 -14.95 2.55
C VAL A 2 -28.45 -13.85 2.95
N VAL A 3 -28.89 -13.89 4.20
CA VAL A 3 -29.91 -13.00 4.77
C VAL A 3 -29.25 -11.68 5.17
N ASN A 4 -29.97 -10.57 4.95
CA ASN A 4 -29.58 -9.16 5.11
C ASN A 4 -29.25 -8.73 6.57
N GLN A 5 -28.75 -9.63 7.42
CA GLN A 5 -28.44 -9.38 8.84
C GLN A 5 -27.14 -10.08 9.28
N ASP A 6 -26.22 -10.36 8.36
CA ASP A 6 -24.87 -10.75 8.73
C ASP A 6 -24.10 -9.49 9.19
N PRO A 7 -23.57 -9.42 10.42
CA PRO A 7 -22.78 -8.28 10.90
C PRO A 7 -21.51 -8.02 10.08
N LEU A 8 -21.15 -8.90 9.14
CA LEU A 8 -20.13 -8.66 8.11
C LEU A 8 -20.63 -7.85 6.90
N VAL A 9 -21.93 -7.51 6.84
CA VAL A 9 -22.58 -6.82 5.70
C VAL A 9 -22.91 -5.37 6.03
N SER A 10 -22.95 -4.96 7.29
CA SER A 10 -23.10 -3.55 7.69
C SER A 10 -21.78 -2.94 8.16
N SER A 11 -20.86 -2.72 7.23
CA SER A 11 -19.68 -1.87 7.49
C SER A 11 -19.87 -0.52 6.81
N GLU A 12 -20.81 0.30 7.29
CA GLU A 12 -20.66 1.75 7.10
C GLU A 12 -19.43 2.19 7.90
N GLY A 13 -18.25 2.16 7.26
CA GLY A 13 -17.05 2.78 7.81
C GLY A 13 -15.71 2.15 7.41
N TRP A 14 -15.65 0.85 7.13
CA TRP A 14 -14.38 0.16 6.89
C TRP A 14 -14.43 -0.76 5.68
N ASP A 15 -13.73 -0.36 4.62
CA ASP A 15 -13.57 -1.15 3.41
C ASP A 15 -12.19 -1.82 3.41
N LEU A 16 -12.16 -3.10 2.97
CA LEU A 16 -10.88 -3.77 2.71
C LEU A 16 -10.14 -3.05 1.59
N LEU A 17 -8.81 -3.03 1.70
CA LEU A 17 -7.95 -2.45 0.69
C LEU A 17 -8.22 -3.09 -0.67
N ARG A 18 -8.29 -2.26 -1.70
CA ARG A 18 -8.54 -2.70 -3.08
C ARG A 18 -7.27 -2.54 -3.89
N ILE A 19 -7.02 -3.53 -4.74
CA ILE A 19 -5.86 -3.59 -5.62
C ILE A 19 -6.34 -3.64 -7.07
N PHE A 20 -5.91 -2.68 -7.87
CA PHE A 20 -6.12 -2.67 -9.30
C PHE A 20 -4.87 -3.19 -10.03
N HIS A 21 -5.06 -3.99 -11.08
CA HIS A 21 -3.99 -4.50 -11.93
C HIS A 21 -4.09 -3.83 -13.30
N PRO A 22 -3.29 -2.78 -13.57
CA PRO A 22 -3.33 -2.09 -14.85
C PRO A 22 -2.99 -3.06 -15.99
N PRO A 23 -3.85 -3.20 -17.02
CA PRO A 23 -3.66 -4.20 -18.08
C PRO A 23 -2.33 -4.06 -18.84
N VAL A 24 -1.84 -2.83 -18.96
CA VAL A 24 -0.60 -2.50 -19.69
C VAL A 24 0.66 -2.87 -18.88
N TYR A 25 0.57 -2.91 -17.55
CA TYR A 25 1.73 -3.11 -16.67
C TYR A 25 1.60 -4.41 -15.89
N ARG A 26 1.82 -5.54 -16.58
CA ARG A 26 1.81 -6.88 -15.96
C ARG A 26 2.74 -6.94 -14.74
N GLY A 27 2.22 -7.41 -13.60
CA GLY A 27 2.97 -7.55 -12.34
C GLY A 27 3.02 -6.28 -11.47
N LEU A 28 2.50 -5.15 -11.94
CA LEU A 28 2.27 -3.95 -11.12
C LEU A 28 0.95 -4.11 -10.34
N SER A 29 0.99 -3.77 -9.05
CA SER A 29 -0.21 -3.65 -8.22
C SER A 29 -0.44 -2.17 -7.90
N GLN A 30 -1.67 -1.68 -8.04
CA GLN A 30 -2.04 -0.33 -7.64
C GLN A 30 -3.05 -0.37 -6.50
N VAL A 31 -2.76 0.26 -5.37
CA VAL A 31 -3.77 0.47 -4.31
C VAL A 31 -4.71 1.60 -4.72
N VAL A 32 -6.00 1.35 -4.55
CA VAL A 32 -7.08 2.20 -5.08
C VAL A 32 -8.27 2.25 -4.12
N THR A 33 -9.08 3.30 -4.25
CA THR A 33 -10.46 3.34 -3.78
C THR A 33 -11.43 3.15 -4.95
N LEU A 34 -12.74 3.21 -4.70
CA LEU A 34 -13.74 3.16 -5.78
C LEU A 34 -13.74 4.43 -6.64
N GLU A 35 -13.24 5.53 -6.08
CA GLU A 35 -13.20 6.86 -6.67
C GLU A 35 -11.88 7.17 -7.38
N SER A 36 -10.86 6.31 -7.22
CA SER A 36 -9.56 6.46 -7.87
C SER A 36 -9.71 6.51 -9.41
N PRO A 37 -8.90 7.35 -10.11
CA PRO A 37 -8.93 7.50 -11.56
C PRO A 37 -8.25 6.33 -12.29
N MET A 38 -8.75 5.11 -12.07
CA MET A 38 -8.20 3.89 -12.64
C MET A 38 -8.31 3.87 -14.17
N ALA A 39 -7.30 3.30 -14.82
CA ALA A 39 -7.36 3.05 -16.26
C ALA A 39 -8.46 2.02 -16.59
N ASN A 40 -8.90 2.01 -17.85
CA ASN A 40 -9.83 0.98 -18.34
C ASN A 40 -9.22 -0.41 -18.12
N GLY A 41 -9.96 -1.28 -17.44
CA GLY A 41 -9.48 -2.60 -17.05
C GLY A 41 -10.50 -3.39 -16.24
N GLY A 42 -10.05 -4.46 -15.59
CA GLY A 42 -10.88 -5.24 -14.67
C GLY A 42 -11.25 -4.45 -13.41
N ALA A 43 -12.26 -4.91 -12.69
CA ALA A 43 -12.60 -4.32 -11.39
C ALA A 43 -11.45 -4.52 -10.37
N PRO A 44 -11.28 -3.61 -9.40
CA PRO A 44 -10.35 -3.82 -8.30
C PRO A 44 -10.63 -5.12 -7.55
N VAL A 45 -9.56 -5.80 -7.14
CA VAL A 45 -9.58 -7.09 -6.45
C VAL A 45 -8.92 -6.98 -5.07
N ARG A 46 -8.88 -8.09 -4.33
CA ARG A 46 -8.27 -8.19 -2.99
C ARG A 46 -6.91 -8.89 -2.99
N TYR A 47 -6.25 -8.98 -4.14
CA TYR A 47 -4.95 -9.62 -4.27
C TYR A 47 -4.03 -8.85 -5.20
N VAL A 48 -2.73 -9.04 -5.02
CA VAL A 48 -1.65 -8.39 -5.79
C VAL A 48 -1.39 -9.11 -7.11
N ALA A 49 -0.96 -8.40 -8.15
CA ALA A 49 -0.75 -8.98 -9.48
C ALA A 49 0.45 -9.95 -9.52
N GLY A 50 1.47 -9.68 -8.71
CA GLY A 50 2.76 -10.36 -8.75
C GLY A 50 2.87 -11.61 -7.87
N ARG A 51 3.74 -12.53 -8.30
CA ARG A 51 4.18 -13.70 -7.54
C ARG A 51 5.18 -13.25 -6.47
N SER A 52 4.91 -13.63 -5.22
CA SER A 52 5.82 -13.45 -4.07
C SER A 52 6.48 -12.07 -3.96
N PRO A 53 5.71 -10.96 -3.96
CA PRO A 53 6.29 -9.63 -3.82
C PRO A 53 7.10 -9.48 -2.53
N SER A 54 8.28 -8.86 -2.61
CA SER A 54 9.21 -8.72 -1.48
C SER A 54 8.65 -7.83 -0.35
N TRP A 55 7.77 -6.90 -0.68
CA TRP A 55 7.13 -6.00 0.28
C TRP A 55 5.91 -6.62 0.99
N ILE A 56 5.56 -7.89 0.70
CA ILE A 56 4.65 -8.68 1.55
C ILE A 56 5.48 -9.56 2.50
N PRO A 57 5.13 -9.64 3.79
CA PRO A 57 4.02 -8.96 4.47
C PRO A 57 4.30 -7.53 4.94
N GLY A 58 5.50 -6.99 4.68
CA GLY A 58 5.95 -5.70 5.23
C GLY A 58 5.03 -4.50 5.01
N LEU A 59 4.18 -4.51 3.98
CA LEU A 59 3.17 -3.48 3.73
C LEU A 59 1.74 -4.00 3.65
N LEU A 60 1.54 -5.24 3.19
CA LEU A 60 0.23 -5.88 3.09
C LEU A 60 0.26 -7.28 3.71
N PRO A 61 -0.80 -7.72 4.39
CA PRO A 61 -0.89 -9.09 4.89
C PRO A 61 -0.75 -10.14 3.77
N ARG A 62 -0.27 -11.34 4.12
CA ARG A 62 -0.11 -12.46 3.17
C ARG A 62 -1.43 -12.88 2.51
N THR A 63 -2.57 -12.54 3.09
CA THR A 63 -3.91 -12.79 2.51
C THR A 63 -4.14 -12.04 1.19
N TYR A 64 -3.39 -10.97 0.92
CA TYR A 64 -3.40 -10.24 -0.35
C TYR A 64 -2.51 -10.88 -1.43
N ARG A 65 -1.83 -12.00 -1.15
CA ARG A 65 -1.00 -12.68 -2.15
C ARG A 65 -1.87 -13.17 -3.32
N SER A 66 -1.35 -13.10 -4.54
CA SER A 66 -2.02 -13.65 -5.72
C SER A 66 -2.37 -15.14 -5.51
N PRO A 67 -3.63 -15.55 -5.76
CA PRO A 67 -4.00 -16.96 -5.71
C PRO A 67 -3.57 -17.72 -6.98
N SER A 68 -3.14 -17.02 -8.02
CA SER A 68 -2.77 -17.64 -9.30
C SER A 68 -1.38 -18.26 -9.23
N ALA A 69 -1.30 -19.57 -9.50
CA ALA A 69 -0.02 -20.27 -9.67
C ALA A 69 0.82 -19.72 -10.84
N ASN A 70 0.18 -19.07 -11.81
CA ASN A 70 0.79 -18.51 -13.01
C ASN A 70 0.92 -16.97 -12.94
N ALA A 71 0.90 -16.40 -11.74
CA ALA A 71 1.11 -14.97 -11.55
C ALA A 71 2.46 -14.53 -12.14
N PRO A 72 2.52 -13.39 -12.85
CA PRO A 72 3.78 -12.80 -13.29
C PRO A 72 4.69 -12.46 -12.11
N ASP A 73 5.96 -12.17 -12.36
CA ASP A 73 6.82 -11.61 -11.32
C ASP A 73 6.29 -10.25 -10.84
N SER A 74 6.39 -10.01 -9.55
CA SER A 74 6.07 -8.72 -8.94
C SER A 74 6.98 -7.63 -9.52
N ARG A 75 6.39 -6.53 -9.96
CA ARG A 75 7.14 -5.32 -10.35
C ARG A 75 7.18 -4.30 -9.22
N GLY A 76 6.17 -4.29 -8.37
CA GLY A 76 6.06 -3.34 -7.28
C GLY A 76 4.61 -2.92 -7.00
N LEU A 77 4.50 -1.93 -6.12
CA LEU A 77 3.26 -1.31 -5.67
C LEU A 77 3.27 0.19 -6.04
N GLY A 78 2.15 0.66 -6.60
CA GLY A 78 1.85 2.07 -6.88
C GLY A 78 0.39 2.38 -6.54
N GLY A 79 -0.17 3.46 -7.09
CA GLY A 79 -1.54 3.91 -6.81
C GLY A 79 -1.58 5.06 -5.79
N GLU A 80 -2.68 5.15 -5.05
CA GLU A 80 -2.97 6.21 -4.07
C GLU A 80 -1.81 6.39 -3.08
N LEU A 81 -1.04 7.47 -3.23
CA LEU A 81 0.15 7.74 -2.44
C LEU A 81 -0.16 7.83 -0.93
N PRO A 82 -1.22 8.52 -0.48
CA PRO A 82 -1.55 8.60 0.94
C PRO A 82 -1.75 7.23 1.60
N ILE A 83 -2.35 6.28 0.89
CA ILE A 83 -2.60 4.93 1.40
C ILE A 83 -1.28 4.18 1.57
N ILE A 84 -0.39 4.24 0.58
CA ILE A 84 0.92 3.58 0.65
C ILE A 84 1.76 4.11 1.80
N LEU A 85 1.78 5.44 1.98
CA LEU A 85 2.48 6.06 3.10
C LEU A 85 1.87 5.64 4.45
N GLY A 86 0.54 5.54 4.53
CA GLY A 86 -0.14 5.04 5.73
C GLY A 86 0.23 3.60 6.08
N LEU A 87 0.31 2.72 5.07
CA LEU A 87 0.76 1.34 5.26
C LEU A 87 2.21 1.27 5.76
N MET A 88 3.10 2.08 5.20
CA MET A 88 4.48 2.17 5.69
C MET A 88 4.54 2.64 7.14
N ALA A 89 3.72 3.64 7.49
CA ALA A 89 3.70 4.24 8.83
C ALA A 89 3.27 3.26 9.94
N LEU A 90 2.65 2.12 9.61
CA LEU A 90 2.31 1.07 10.57
C LEU A 90 3.51 0.19 10.97
N THR A 91 4.67 0.36 10.34
CA THR A 91 5.86 -0.47 10.60
C THR A 91 6.49 -0.25 11.98
N PRO A 92 6.68 0.99 12.46
CA PRO A 92 7.35 1.24 13.74
C PRO A 92 6.60 0.70 14.97
N GLU A 93 7.30 0.55 16.10
CA GLU A 93 6.71 0.14 17.38
C GLU A 93 5.79 1.22 17.95
N GLN A 94 4.62 0.80 18.46
CA GLN A 94 3.62 1.69 19.06
C GLN A 94 4.13 2.43 20.32
N ASN A 95 5.12 1.86 21.01
CA ASN A 95 5.44 2.22 22.41
C ASN A 95 6.64 3.17 22.58
N LYS A 96 7.29 3.59 21.50
CA LYS A 96 8.43 4.53 21.55
C LYS A 96 8.05 5.77 20.77
N GLU A 97 7.86 6.89 21.49
CA GLU A 97 7.72 8.26 20.94
C GLU A 97 7.34 8.25 19.45
N SER A 98 6.09 7.88 19.14
CA SER A 98 5.67 7.38 17.81
C SER A 98 6.04 8.31 16.65
N ASN A 99 6.11 9.62 16.93
CA ASN A 99 6.56 10.64 15.99
C ASN A 99 8.03 10.46 15.59
N ASP A 100 8.93 10.15 16.53
CA ASP A 100 10.35 9.96 16.25
C ASP A 100 10.60 8.73 15.41
N SER A 101 9.91 7.63 15.70
CA SER A 101 10.05 6.40 14.94
C SER A 101 9.50 6.55 13.50
N THR A 102 8.39 7.28 13.34
CA THR A 102 7.83 7.60 12.01
C THR A 102 8.72 8.58 11.23
N ASN A 103 9.29 9.58 11.90
CA ASN A 103 10.26 10.49 11.32
C ASN A 103 11.53 9.75 10.88
N GLN A 104 12.02 8.80 11.66
CA GLN A 104 13.17 7.98 11.26
C GLN A 104 12.87 7.11 10.03
N LEU A 105 11.63 6.61 9.92
CA LEU A 105 11.19 5.82 8.76
C LEU A 105 11.26 6.63 7.47
N PHE A 106 10.65 7.83 7.45
CA PHE A 106 10.52 8.65 6.24
C PHE A 106 11.68 9.64 6.04
N LEU A 107 12.11 10.35 7.08
CA LEU A 107 13.15 11.38 7.01
C LEU A 107 14.55 10.82 7.24
N GLY A 108 14.67 9.82 8.11
CA GLY A 108 15.95 9.15 8.40
C GLY A 108 16.48 8.25 7.28
N ARG A 109 15.68 8.00 6.23
CA ARG A 109 16.01 7.19 5.04
C ARG A 109 16.34 5.71 5.32
N ASN A 110 15.87 5.17 6.45
CA ASN A 110 16.17 3.80 6.85
C ASN A 110 15.17 2.77 6.30
N GLY A 111 13.88 3.11 6.23
CA GLY A 111 12.83 2.15 5.83
C GLY A 111 12.38 2.25 4.38
N TRP A 112 12.41 3.45 3.79
CA TRP A 112 12.06 3.66 2.38
C TRP A 112 13.03 4.65 1.74
N ARG A 113 13.66 4.25 0.63
CA ARG A 113 14.64 5.07 -0.08
C ARG A 113 14.71 4.69 -1.56
N ARG A 114 14.74 5.68 -2.47
CA ARG A 114 14.84 5.45 -3.92
C ARG A 114 13.75 4.50 -4.45
N ASN A 115 12.54 4.63 -3.94
CA ASN A 115 11.40 3.75 -4.22
C ASN A 115 11.64 2.29 -3.83
N GLU A 116 12.62 1.98 -2.99
CA GLU A 116 12.84 0.64 -2.45
C GLU A 116 12.35 0.58 -1.00
N TRP A 117 11.47 -0.37 -0.73
CA TRP A 117 11.06 -0.69 0.64
C TRP A 117 12.11 -1.58 1.31
N ARG A 118 12.51 -1.20 2.52
CA ARG A 118 13.54 -1.86 3.34
C ARG A 118 13.06 -2.16 4.75
N GLY A 119 11.81 -1.86 5.09
CA GLY A 119 11.23 -2.08 6.43
C GLY A 119 10.98 -3.55 6.81
N GLY A 120 11.66 -4.50 6.14
CA GLY A 120 11.60 -5.93 6.45
C GLY A 120 10.43 -6.67 5.81
N ASN A 121 10.45 -7.99 6.01
CA ASN A 121 9.44 -8.94 5.53
C ASN A 121 8.56 -9.46 6.69
N ASP A 122 8.53 -8.76 7.80
CA ASP A 122 7.65 -9.06 8.94
C ASP A 122 6.38 -8.21 8.85
N ALA A 123 5.30 -8.66 9.50
CA ALA A 123 4.08 -7.87 9.53
C ALA A 123 4.32 -6.54 10.28
N PRO A 124 3.73 -5.41 9.83
CA PRO A 124 3.78 -4.14 10.54
C PRO A 124 3.36 -4.29 12.00
N LYS A 125 4.12 -3.68 12.92
CA LYS A 125 3.85 -3.76 14.37
C LYS A 125 2.62 -2.95 14.81
N GLY A 126 2.13 -2.07 13.93
CA GLY A 126 0.88 -1.35 14.08
C GLY A 126 -0.36 -2.18 13.71
N TYR A 127 -0.21 -3.37 13.13
CA TYR A 127 -1.35 -4.26 12.94
C TYR A 127 -1.80 -4.85 14.28
N PRO A 128 -3.10 -4.92 14.55
CA PRO A 128 -3.59 -5.59 15.74
C PRO A 128 -3.27 -7.09 15.67
N ASP A 129 -2.81 -7.67 16.77
CA ASP A 129 -2.48 -9.10 16.85
C ASP A 129 -3.75 -9.97 16.79
N THR A 130 -4.86 -9.45 17.31
CA THR A 130 -6.17 -10.10 17.33
C THR A 130 -7.28 -9.17 16.88
N ALA A 131 -8.45 -9.74 16.55
CA ALA A 131 -9.62 -8.95 16.18
C ALA A 131 -10.21 -8.14 17.35
N GLN A 132 -9.78 -8.40 18.59
CA GLN A 132 -10.21 -7.67 19.78
C GLN A 132 -9.31 -6.48 20.12
N ASP A 133 -8.13 -6.37 19.51
CA ASP A 133 -7.20 -5.29 19.81
C ASP A 133 -7.56 -4.00 19.05
N ASP A 134 -7.26 -2.85 19.66
CA ASP A 134 -7.47 -1.55 19.02
C ASP A 134 -6.49 -1.37 17.85
N PRO A 135 -6.98 -1.10 16.62
CA PRO A 135 -6.09 -0.92 15.49
C PRO A 135 -5.35 0.42 15.58
N CYS A 136 -4.05 0.41 15.22
CA CYS A 136 -3.36 1.66 14.94
C CYS A 136 -3.80 2.21 13.60
N ALA A 137 -4.02 3.52 13.55
CA ALA A 137 -4.39 4.24 12.33
C ALA A 137 -3.53 5.47 12.13
N PHE A 138 -3.26 5.79 10.87
CA PHE A 138 -2.57 7.00 10.46
C PHE A 138 -3.47 7.81 9.53
N LEU A 139 -3.60 9.11 9.81
CA LEU A 139 -4.17 10.06 8.85
C LEU A 139 -3.03 10.62 7.99
N VAL A 140 -3.05 10.29 6.70
CA VAL A 140 -2.07 10.81 5.75
C VAL A 140 -2.73 11.82 4.83
N LYS A 141 -2.11 12.98 4.70
CA LYS A 141 -2.47 14.01 3.72
C LYS A 141 -1.22 14.42 2.95
N VAL A 142 -1.33 14.43 1.63
CA VAL A 142 -0.26 14.87 0.74
C VAL A 142 -0.62 16.25 0.21
N PHE A 143 0.31 17.18 0.36
CA PHE A 143 0.16 18.57 -0.09
C PHE A 143 1.24 18.89 -1.12
N LEU A 144 0.89 19.78 -2.06
CA LEU A 144 1.89 20.39 -2.93
C LEU A 144 2.71 21.39 -2.12
N ASP A 145 4.00 21.42 -2.38
CA ASP A 145 4.94 22.37 -1.78
C ASP A 145 5.03 23.62 -2.67
N PRO A 146 4.50 24.78 -2.25
CA PRO A 146 4.48 25.98 -3.08
C PRO A 146 5.88 26.54 -3.36
N ASP A 147 6.87 26.22 -2.53
CA ASP A 147 8.25 26.70 -2.68
C ASP A 147 9.09 25.77 -3.58
N ASN A 148 8.54 24.62 -3.97
CA ASN A 148 9.19 23.66 -4.86
C ASN A 148 8.47 23.63 -6.22
N PRO A 149 9.04 24.24 -7.28
CA PRO A 149 8.43 24.28 -8.62
C PRO A 149 8.13 22.90 -9.24
N MET A 150 8.76 21.84 -8.74
CA MET A 150 8.51 20.46 -9.18
C MET A 150 7.33 19.79 -8.48
N SER A 151 6.80 20.39 -7.40
CA SER A 151 5.67 19.88 -6.65
C SER A 151 4.35 20.28 -7.32
N THR A 152 4.06 19.66 -8.46
CA THR A 152 2.84 19.94 -9.24
C THR A 152 1.80 18.83 -9.09
N ALA A 153 0.53 19.17 -9.32
CA ALA A 153 -0.56 18.18 -9.33
C ALA A 153 -0.34 17.12 -10.42
N GLU A 154 0.19 17.52 -11.58
CA GLU A 154 0.52 16.65 -12.68
C GLU A 154 1.62 15.65 -12.30
N TYR A 155 2.66 16.12 -11.60
CA TYR A 155 3.74 15.26 -11.14
C TYR A 155 3.25 14.28 -10.07
N LEU A 156 2.45 14.74 -9.10
CA LEU A 156 1.84 13.86 -8.10
C LEU A 156 0.99 12.76 -8.77
N LYS A 157 0.11 13.14 -9.71
CA LYS A 157 -0.69 12.18 -10.48
C LYS A 157 0.19 11.22 -11.29
N TRP A 158 1.29 11.70 -11.86
CA TRP A 158 2.22 10.84 -12.58
C TRP A 158 2.85 9.80 -11.65
N VAL A 159 3.32 10.23 -10.48
CA VAL A 159 3.91 9.34 -9.46
C VAL A 159 2.93 8.27 -8.98
N GLU A 160 1.68 8.63 -8.72
CA GLU A 160 0.65 7.67 -8.26
C GLU A 160 0.29 6.64 -9.32
N TRP A 161 0.07 7.09 -10.56
CA TRP A 161 -0.61 6.27 -11.57
C TRP A 161 0.31 5.72 -12.66
N ASN A 162 1.53 6.24 -12.79
CA ASN A 162 2.48 5.88 -13.85
C ASN A 162 3.85 5.42 -13.34
N ASP A 163 4.15 5.57 -12.05
CA ASP A 163 5.41 5.08 -11.46
C ASP A 163 5.16 3.96 -10.43
N ILE A 164 6.27 3.33 -10.03
CA ILE A 164 6.35 2.36 -8.96
C ILE A 164 6.89 3.08 -7.72
N LEU A 165 6.02 3.24 -6.72
CA LEU A 165 6.31 3.84 -5.42
C LEU A 165 7.11 2.91 -4.51
N VAL A 166 6.82 1.61 -4.59
CA VAL A 166 7.56 0.55 -3.90
C VAL A 166 7.97 -0.53 -4.89
N ARG A 167 9.26 -0.55 -5.21
CA ARG A 167 9.88 -1.51 -6.11
C ARG A 167 10.04 -2.86 -5.43
N ASP A 168 9.82 -3.91 -6.22
CA ASP A 168 10.15 -5.26 -5.81
C ASP A 168 11.68 -5.44 -5.80
N GLN A 169 12.21 -6.08 -4.76
CA GLN A 169 13.65 -6.27 -4.62
C GLN A 169 14.23 -7.34 -5.56
N SER A 170 13.39 -8.13 -6.24
CA SER A 170 13.82 -9.19 -7.17
C SER A 170 14.58 -8.70 -8.42
N ARG A 171 14.84 -7.39 -8.55
CA ARG A 171 15.54 -6.76 -9.69
C ARG A 171 16.96 -6.24 -9.41
N SER A 172 17.57 -6.56 -8.27
CA SER A 172 18.94 -6.12 -7.96
C SER A 172 20.06 -7.13 -8.31
N GLN A 173 19.81 -8.07 -9.24
CA GLN A 173 20.86 -8.89 -9.85
C GLN A 173 20.94 -8.66 -11.36
#